data_AF-A0A7S2BD63-F1
#
_entry.id   AF-A0A7S2BD63-F1
#
_cell.length_a   1.000
_cell.length_b   1.000
_cell.length_c   1.000
_cell.angle_alpha   90.00
_cell.angle_beta   90.00
_cell.angle_gamma   90.00
#
_symmetry.space_group_name_H-M   'P 1'
#
loop_
_entity.id
_entity.type
_entity.pdbx_description
1 polymer ?
#
loop_
_entity_poly.entity_id
_entity_poly.type
_entity_poly.pdbx_seq_one_letter_code
_entity_poly.pdbx_strand_id
1 'polypeptide(L)'
;KAWDPAKTFVWCDYISIPQRCSAIQTLAIVSLPVYSSKVSAFIVIAPSAEHMNTAVPCSVKSYRTRAWCRAEMLSHALCKGIANMYLANETGLIPFTRDSTIVTDSTRVFEGEMTCCRMKH
;
A
#
# COMPACT_ATOMS: atom_id res chain seq x y z
N LYS A 1 16.09 -10.08 13.93
CA LYS A 1 16.38 -11.14 12.93
C LYS A 1 17.04 -10.48 11.74
N ALA A 2 18.22 -10.93 11.32
CA ALA A 2 18.81 -10.49 10.06
C ALA A 2 18.15 -11.26 8.91
N TRP A 3 17.81 -10.56 7.81
CA TRP A 3 17.23 -11.15 6.61
C TRP A 3 18.37 -11.44 5.63
N ASP A 4 18.48 -12.69 5.16
CA ASP A 4 19.44 -13.09 4.12
C ASP A 4 18.92 -12.62 2.76
N PRO A 5 19.61 -11.69 2.06
CA PRO A 5 19.17 -11.19 0.76
C PRO A 5 18.99 -12.30 -0.29
N ALA A 6 19.80 -13.36 -0.24
CA ALA A 6 19.71 -14.48 -1.18
C ALA A 6 18.46 -15.35 -0.98
N LYS A 7 17.78 -15.21 0.16
CA LYS A 7 16.57 -15.95 0.54
C LYS A 7 15.37 -15.03 0.77
N THR A 8 15.49 -13.77 0.37
CA THR A 8 14.44 -12.76 0.53
C THR A 8 13.75 -12.53 -0.80
N PHE A 9 12.45 -12.79 -0.84
CA PHE A 9 11.61 -12.54 -2.01
C PHE A 9 10.88 -11.21 -1.84
N VAL A 10 10.86 -10.40 -2.90
CA VAL A 10 10.17 -9.11 -2.92
C VAL A 10 8.93 -9.25 -3.80
N TRP A 11 7.78 -8.94 -3.22
CA TRP A 11 6.55 -8.69 -3.95
C TRP A 11 6.30 -7.19 -3.97
N CYS A 12 6.03 -6.63 -5.15
CA CYS A 12 5.81 -5.21 -5.36
C CYS A 12 4.49 -5.00 -6.09
N ASP A 13 3.56 -4.26 -5.48
CA ASP A 13 2.37 -3.77 -6.19
C ASP A 13 2.78 -2.64 -7.15
N TYR A 14 3.13 -3.01 -8.38
CA TYR A 14 3.66 -2.08 -9.38
C TYR A 14 2.55 -1.32 -10.13
N ILE A 15 1.46 -1.98 -10.49
CA ILE A 15 0.46 -1.45 -11.44
C ILE A 15 -0.84 -0.97 -10.78
N SER A 16 -1.01 -1.13 -9.46
CA SER A 16 -2.29 -0.90 -8.78
C SER A 16 -3.45 -1.67 -9.46
N ILE A 17 -4.68 -1.51 -8.96
CA ILE A 17 -5.85 -2.20 -9.53
C ILE A 17 -6.11 -1.76 -10.99
N PRO A 18 -6.01 -2.65 -11.98
CA PRO A 18 -6.26 -2.31 -13.38
C PRO A 18 -7.72 -1.87 -13.60
N GLN A 19 -7.95 -0.88 -14.47
CA GLN A 19 -9.29 -0.30 -14.66
C GLN A 19 -9.96 -0.69 -15.99
N ARG A 20 -9.20 -1.23 -16.96
CA ARG A 20 -9.71 -1.49 -18.33
C ARG A 20 -10.26 -2.89 -18.56
N CYS A 21 -9.77 -3.88 -17.82
CA CYS A 21 -10.18 -5.28 -17.97
C CYS A 21 -10.82 -5.74 -16.66
N SER A 22 -12.13 -5.99 -16.67
CA SER A 22 -12.90 -6.38 -15.48
C SER A 22 -12.39 -7.67 -14.85
N ALA A 23 -12.07 -8.70 -15.65
CA ALA A 23 -11.55 -9.97 -15.14
C ALA A 23 -10.23 -9.78 -14.38
N ILE A 24 -9.28 -9.01 -14.94
CA ILE A 24 -8.00 -8.72 -14.29
C ILE A 24 -8.22 -7.79 -13.08
N GLN A 25 -9.13 -6.83 -13.17
CA GLN A 25 -9.48 -5.95 -12.06
C GLN A 25 -9.98 -6.78 -10.86
N THR A 26 -10.94 -7.68 -11.10
CA THR A 26 -11.46 -8.57 -10.07
C THR A 26 -10.34 -9.41 -9.47
N LEU A 27 -9.48 -10.01 -10.31
CA LEU A 27 -8.34 -10.79 -9.84
C LEU A 27 -7.39 -9.96 -8.96
N ALA A 28 -7.09 -8.72 -9.36
CA ALA A 28 -6.26 -7.81 -8.58
C ALA A 28 -6.91 -7.46 -7.23
N ILE A 29 -8.21 -7.15 -7.22
CA ILE A 29 -8.95 -6.82 -5.99
C ILE A 29 -8.94 -7.99 -5.00
N VAL A 30 -9.17 -9.22 -5.48
CA VAL A 30 -9.21 -10.39 -4.58
C VAL A 30 -7.82 -10.83 -4.13
N SER A 31 -6.79 -10.67 -4.96
CA SER A 31 -5.44 -11.14 -4.66
C SER A 31 -4.65 -10.18 -3.77
N LEU A 32 -4.93 -8.88 -3.85
CA LEU A 32 -4.18 -7.84 -3.14
C LEU A 32 -4.14 -8.08 -1.60
N PRO A 33 -5.28 -8.26 -0.89
CA PRO A 33 -5.26 -8.55 0.55
C PRO A 33 -4.53 -9.87 0.89
N VAL A 34 -4.60 -10.85 -0.02
CA VAL A 34 -3.96 -12.16 0.19
C VAL A 34 -2.45 -12.03 0.19
N TYR A 35 -1.86 -11.31 -0.76
CA TYR A 35 -0.41 -11.08 -0.76
C TYR A 35 0.01 -10.26 0.46
N SER A 36 -0.63 -9.12 0.72
CA SER A 36 -0.27 -8.24 1.83
C SER A 36 -0.38 -8.92 3.21
N SER A 37 -1.35 -9.82 3.41
CA SER A 37 -1.49 -10.56 4.67
C SER A 37 -0.43 -11.66 4.90
N LYS A 38 0.25 -12.10 3.84
CA LYS A 38 1.22 -13.21 3.90
C LYS A 38 2.67 -12.77 3.99
N VAL A 39 3.01 -11.55 3.55
CA VAL A 39 4.40 -11.06 3.62
C VAL A 39 4.91 -11.00 5.06
N SER A 40 6.21 -11.19 5.25
CA SER A 40 6.83 -11.21 6.59
C SER A 40 7.24 -9.82 7.08
N ALA A 41 7.41 -8.88 6.15
CA ALA A 41 7.59 -7.44 6.39
C ALA A 41 6.81 -6.68 5.31
N PHE A 42 6.28 -5.51 5.66
CA PHE A 42 5.50 -4.67 4.75
C PHE A 42 6.15 -3.29 4.67
N ILE A 43 6.46 -2.82 3.46
CA ILE A 43 7.16 -1.54 3.27
C ILE A 43 6.30 -0.66 2.38
N VAL A 44 5.85 0.46 2.94
CA VAL A 44 5.25 1.56 2.18
C VAL A 44 6.38 2.38 1.58
N ILE A 45 6.44 2.51 0.27
CA ILE A 45 7.38 3.39 -0.42
C ILE A 45 6.59 4.60 -0.92
N ALA A 46 6.78 5.75 -0.28
CA ALA A 46 6.00 6.96 -0.59
C ALA A 46 6.84 8.24 -0.51
N PRO A 47 7.90 8.36 -1.34
CA PRO A 47 8.67 9.60 -1.45
C PRO A 47 7.82 10.70 -2.10
N SER A 48 8.22 11.94 -1.86
CA SER A 48 7.77 13.14 -2.54
C SER A 48 8.25 13.06 -3.98
N ALA A 49 7.32 12.80 -4.87
CA ALA A 49 7.57 12.63 -6.29
C ALA A 49 6.41 13.24 -7.07
N GLU A 50 6.62 13.49 -8.35
CA GLU A 50 5.57 13.92 -9.26
C GLU A 50 5.16 12.74 -10.15
N HIS A 51 3.86 12.47 -10.27
CA HIS A 51 3.40 11.39 -11.13
C HIS A 51 3.66 11.73 -12.60
N MET A 52 4.51 10.93 -13.26
CA MET A 52 5.03 11.18 -14.61
C MET A 52 3.98 11.58 -15.65
N ASN A 53 2.79 10.97 -15.61
CA ASN A 53 1.76 11.20 -16.64
C ASN A 53 0.72 12.27 -16.26
N THR A 54 0.58 12.60 -14.98
CA THR A 54 -0.52 13.48 -14.51
C THR A 54 -0.04 14.72 -13.80
N ALA A 55 1.26 14.86 -13.57
CA ALA A 55 1.87 15.92 -12.77
C ALA A 55 1.32 16.02 -11.32
N VAL A 56 0.60 15.00 -10.85
CA VAL A 56 -0.01 15.01 -9.51
C VAL A 56 1.07 14.73 -8.47
N PRO A 57 1.19 15.54 -7.41
CA PRO A 57 2.10 15.27 -6.31
C PRO A 57 1.80 13.94 -5.63
N CYS A 58 2.80 13.07 -5.58
CA CYS A 58 2.82 11.81 -4.84
C CYS A 58 3.65 12.00 -3.57
N SER A 59 3.14 11.47 -2.47
CA SER A 59 3.74 11.55 -1.13
C SER A 59 3.04 10.59 -0.18
N VAL A 60 3.55 10.47 1.05
CA VAL A 60 2.87 9.78 2.15
C VAL A 60 1.43 10.28 2.32
N LYS A 61 1.18 11.58 2.16
CA LYS A 61 -0.17 12.17 2.26
C LYS A 61 -1.10 11.67 1.16
N SER A 62 -0.60 11.51 -0.06
CA SER A 62 -1.39 10.94 -1.16
C SER A 62 -1.56 9.43 -1.03
N TYR A 63 -0.57 8.72 -0.47
CA TYR A 63 -0.63 7.28 -0.28
C TYR A 63 -1.76 6.90 0.69
N ARG A 64 -1.81 7.57 1.85
CA ARG A 64 -2.79 7.28 2.90
C ARG A 64 -4.24 7.59 2.51
N THR A 65 -4.51 8.27 1.41
CA THR A 65 -5.88 8.54 0.96
C THR A 65 -6.41 7.45 0.02
N ARG A 66 -5.56 6.58 -0.53
CA ARG A 66 -5.97 5.60 -1.54
C ARG A 66 -6.58 4.36 -0.90
N ALA A 67 -7.77 3.96 -1.35
CA ALA A 67 -8.51 2.83 -0.77
C ALA A 67 -7.70 1.52 -0.78
N TRP A 68 -7.04 1.21 -1.90
CA TRP A 68 -6.28 -0.04 -2.03
C TRP A 68 -5.03 -0.05 -1.15
N CYS A 69 -4.33 1.08 -1.03
CA CYS A 69 -3.19 1.21 -0.12
C CYS A 69 -3.60 0.98 1.35
N ARG A 70 -4.77 1.50 1.75
CA ARG A 70 -5.34 1.23 3.08
C ARG A 70 -5.66 -0.25 3.25
N ALA A 71 -6.25 -0.88 2.24
CA ALA A 71 -6.60 -2.30 2.27
C ALA A 71 -5.37 -3.20 2.43
N GLU A 72 -4.26 -2.91 1.72
CA GLU A 72 -3.00 -3.63 1.84
C GLU A 72 -2.43 -3.54 3.27
N MET A 73 -2.30 -2.30 3.78
CA MET A 73 -1.81 -2.04 5.13
C MET A 73 -2.67 -2.75 6.18
N LEU A 74 -3.98 -2.62 6.09
CA LEU A 74 -4.92 -3.23 7.02
C LEU A 74 -4.82 -4.76 6.99
N SER A 75 -4.73 -5.35 5.80
CA SER A 75 -4.60 -6.80 5.62
C SER A 75 -3.35 -7.35 6.28
N HIS A 76 -2.21 -6.65 6.14
CA HIS A 76 -0.99 -7.02 6.82
C HIS A 76 -1.12 -6.85 8.34
N ALA A 77 -1.60 -5.69 8.79
CA ALA A 77 -1.71 -5.35 10.21
C ALA A 77 -2.60 -6.35 10.97
N LEU A 78 -3.71 -6.79 10.38
CA LEU A 78 -4.62 -7.76 11.00
C LEU A 78 -4.03 -9.18 11.10
N CYS A 79 -3.16 -9.58 10.16
CA CYS A 79 -2.61 -10.94 10.14
C CYS A 79 -1.23 -11.06 10.78
N LYS A 80 -0.43 -10.00 10.78
CA LYS A 80 0.99 -9.99 11.21
C LYS A 80 1.30 -8.94 12.26
N GLY A 81 0.36 -8.04 12.56
CA GLY A 81 0.61 -6.86 13.39
C GLY A 81 1.42 -5.80 12.65
N ILE A 82 1.83 -4.75 13.38
CA ILE A 82 2.53 -3.58 12.81
C ILE A 82 4.05 -3.61 13.04
N ALA A 83 4.58 -4.60 13.76
CA ALA A 83 5.96 -4.61 14.22
C ALA A 83 7.00 -4.65 13.07
N ASN A 84 6.65 -5.28 11.95
CA ASN A 84 7.48 -5.37 10.74
C ASN A 84 6.88 -4.54 9.58
N MET A 85 6.16 -3.47 9.90
CA MET A 85 5.72 -2.51 8.91
C MET A 85 6.65 -1.30 8.92
N TYR A 86 6.98 -0.78 7.74
CA TYR A 86 7.89 0.35 7.58
C TYR A 86 7.39 1.35 6.53
N LEU A 87 7.74 2.62 6.70
CA LEU A 87 7.56 3.70 5.74
C LEU A 87 8.94 4.13 5.23
N ALA A 88 9.15 4.01 3.92
CA ALA A 88 10.28 4.57 3.21
C ALA A 88 9.88 5.89 2.54
N ASN A 89 10.53 6.98 2.94
CA ASN A 89 10.37 8.31 2.35
C ASN A 89 11.74 9.02 2.27
N GLU A 90 11.74 10.34 2.09
CA GLU A 90 12.94 11.19 1.95
C GLU A 90 13.84 11.16 3.18
N THR A 91 13.27 10.87 4.35
CA THR A 91 14.00 10.80 5.62
C THR A 91 14.60 9.42 5.89
N GLY A 92 14.31 8.44 5.03
CA GLY A 92 14.79 7.06 5.15
C GLY A 92 13.67 6.08 5.49
N LEU A 93 14.04 4.99 6.19
CA LEU A 93 13.15 3.90 6.56
C LEU A 93 12.70 4.05 8.03
N ILE A 94 11.42 4.33 8.23
CA ILE A 94 10.81 4.59 9.53
C ILE A 94 9.90 3.41 9.92
N PRO A 95 10.04 2.80 11.11
CA PRO A 95 9.10 1.79 11.58
C PRO A 95 7.75 2.42 11.96
N PHE A 96 6.63 1.75 11.71
CA PHE A 96 5.34 2.23 12.21
C PHE A 96 5.24 2.06 13.73
N THR A 97 4.63 3.05 14.38
CA THR A 97 4.25 3.01 15.79
C THR A 97 2.73 2.90 15.92
N ARG A 98 2.24 2.51 17.10
CA ARG A 98 0.80 2.42 17.38
C ARG A 98 0.09 3.77 17.25
N ASP A 99 0.79 4.85 17.56
CA ASP A 99 0.28 6.22 17.48
C ASP A 99 0.35 6.81 16.06
N SER A 100 0.83 6.03 15.08
CA SER A 100 0.96 6.49 13.71
C SER A 100 -0.43 6.66 13.07
N THR A 101 -0.77 7.89 12.70
CA THR A 101 -2.05 8.24 12.08
C THR A 101 -2.35 7.44 10.82
N ILE A 102 -1.32 7.04 10.08
CA ILE A 102 -1.45 6.20 8.89
C ILE A 102 -1.98 4.79 9.18
N VAL A 103 -1.69 4.23 10.37
CA VAL A 103 -2.24 2.95 10.80
C VAL A 103 -3.73 3.12 11.07
N THR A 104 -4.12 4.21 11.74
CA THR A 104 -5.53 4.56 11.93
C THR A 104 -6.25 4.79 10.60
N ASP A 105 -5.63 5.54 9.67
CA ASP A 105 -6.18 5.80 8.34
C ASP A 105 -6.38 4.50 7.55
N SER A 106 -5.52 3.48 7.75
CA SER A 106 -5.66 2.17 7.10
C SER A 106 -6.95 1.43 7.49
N THR A 107 -7.51 1.70 8.67
CA THR A 107 -8.78 1.08 9.11
C THR A 107 -9.99 1.63 8.35
N ARG A 108 -9.84 2.80 7.71
CA ARG A 108 -10.91 3.50 6.98
C ARG A 108 -10.83 3.23 5.48
N VAL A 109 -10.73 1.96 5.10
CA VAL A 109 -10.56 1.53 3.69
C VAL A 109 -11.64 2.13 2.78
N PHE A 110 -12.90 2.08 3.21
CA PHE A 110 -14.05 2.55 2.43
C PHE A 110 -14.18 4.08 2.34
N GLU A 111 -13.43 4.83 3.16
CA GLU A 111 -13.28 6.29 3.04
C GLU A 111 -12.11 6.66 2.10
N GLY A 112 -11.55 5.69 1.39
CA GLY A 112 -10.41 5.88 0.52
C GLY A 112 -10.82 6.27 -0.91
N GLU A 113 -9.97 7.07 -1.54
CA GLU A 113 -10.04 7.45 -2.94
C GLU A 113 -9.79 6.23 -3.84
N MET A 114 -10.69 6.02 -4.80
CA MET A 114 -10.59 4.97 -5.81
C MET A 114 -10.44 5.57 -7.21
N THR A 115 -9.59 4.97 -8.05
CA THR A 115 -9.39 5.44 -9.43
C THR A 115 -10.67 5.39 -10.26
N CYS A 116 -11.53 4.39 -10.05
CA CYS A 116 -12.81 4.26 -10.74
C CYS A 116 -13.75 5.45 -10.47
N CYS A 117 -13.72 6.06 -9.28
CA CYS A 117 -14.55 7.22 -8.96
C CYS A 117 -14.20 8.42 -9.84
N ARG A 118 -12.93 8.59 -10.22
CA ARG A 118 -12.50 9.63 -11.17
C ARG A 118 -12.97 9.37 -12.60
N MET A 119 -13.27 8.11 -12.92
CA MET A 119 -13.79 7.69 -14.23
C MET A 119 -15.32 7.73 -14.32
N LYS A 120 -16.00 8.20 -13.27
CA LYS A 120 -17.48 8.30 -13.19
C LYS A 120 -18.24 6.96 -13.30
N HIS A 121 -17.61 5.87 -12.87
CA HIS A 121 -18.16 4.50 -12.87
C HIS A 121 -18.59 3.98 -14.25
#